data_AF-A0A0L0ULT1-F1
#
_entry.id   AF-A0A0L0ULT1-F1
#
_cell.length_a   1.000
_cell.length_b   1.000
_cell.length_c   1.000
_cell.angle_alpha   90.00
_cell.angle_beta   90.00
_cell.angle_gamma   90.00
#
_symmetry.space_group_name_H-M   'P 1'
#
loop_
_entity.id
_entity.type
_entity.pdbx_description
1 polymer ?
#
loop_
_entity_poly.entity_id
_entity_poly.type
_entity_poly.pdbx_seq_one_letter_code
_entity_poly.pdbx_strand_id
1 'polypeptide(L)'
;IDYISRRIASSPQKQAEWKLWAKKLGFQGRGLIGGYGVRWDIAYNSRQRAYEGRRVIKQLLENESDKYAGKSAADHFFKSYELTSKEWEDINNLNQVLKEFLELTKRFEGDGPKLPMVLFEY
;
A
#
# COMPACT_ATOMS: atom_id res chain seq x y z
N ILE A 1 0.79 -3.23 -7.03
CA ILE A 1 0.80 -2.21 -5.94
C ILE A 1 1.91 -2.43 -4.92
N ASP A 2 2.01 -3.60 -4.27
CA ASP A 2 3.04 -3.85 -3.23
C ASP A 2 4.47 -3.59 -3.72
N TYR A 3 4.77 -3.95 -4.97
CA TYR A 3 6.03 -3.62 -5.63
C TYR A 3 6.31 -2.11 -5.68
N ILE A 4 5.34 -1.32 -6.14
CA ILE A 4 5.47 0.15 -6.27
C ILE A 4 5.63 0.80 -4.90
N SER A 5 4.78 0.43 -3.94
CA SER A 5 4.88 0.93 -2.56
C SER A 5 6.26 0.66 -1.96
N ARG A 6 6.79 -0.55 -2.17
CA ARG A 6 8.15 -0.90 -1.75
C ARG A 6 9.20 -0.04 -2.44
N ARG A 7 9.14 0.12 -3.77
CA ARG A 7 10.12 0.91 -4.52
C ARG A 7 10.15 2.38 -4.09
N ILE A 8 8.98 2.98 -3.83
CA ILE A 8 8.89 4.36 -3.32
C ILE A 8 9.42 4.42 -1.88
N ALA A 9 9.00 3.48 -1.02
CA ALA A 9 9.41 3.47 0.38
C ALA A 9 10.91 3.14 0.58
N SER A 10 11.55 2.41 -0.33
CA SER A 10 12.97 2.06 -0.21
C SER A 10 13.93 3.13 -0.75
N SER A 11 13.46 4.12 -1.52
CA SER A 11 14.32 5.16 -2.11
C SER A 11 14.10 6.53 -1.45
N PRO A 12 15.14 7.14 -0.82
CA PRO A 12 15.03 8.47 -0.24
C PRO A 12 14.58 9.54 -1.25
N GLN A 13 15.05 9.43 -2.50
CA GLN A 13 14.66 10.33 -3.59
C GLN A 13 13.17 10.21 -3.90
N LYS A 14 12.65 8.97 -4.05
CA LYS A 14 11.22 8.75 -4.32
C LYS A 14 10.34 9.10 -3.12
N GLN A 15 10.81 8.93 -1.89
CA GLN A 15 10.11 9.42 -0.71
C GLN A 15 10.01 10.95 -0.69
N ALA A 16 11.05 11.67 -1.14
CA ALA A 16 11.00 13.13 -1.25
C ALA A 16 10.04 13.57 -2.35
N GLU A 17 10.09 12.93 -3.53
CA GLU A 17 9.12 13.16 -4.62
C GLU A 17 7.68 12.91 -4.15
N TRP A 18 7.44 11.82 -3.42
CA TRP A 18 6.15 11.51 -2.80
C TRP A 18 5.65 12.65 -1.93
N LYS A 19 6.48 13.14 -0.99
CA LYS A 19 6.09 14.23 -0.08
C LYS A 19 5.74 15.50 -0.84
N LEU A 20 6.50 15.81 -1.88
CA LEU A 20 6.28 16.98 -2.73
C LEU A 20 4.94 16.88 -3.48
N TRP A 21 4.67 15.74 -4.11
CA TRP A 21 3.42 15.53 -4.84
C TRP A 21 2.21 15.35 -3.93
N ALA A 22 2.36 14.70 -2.79
CA ALA A 22 1.33 14.62 -1.75
C ALA A 22 0.91 16.03 -1.32
N LYS A 23 1.87 16.93 -1.07
CA LYS A 23 1.58 18.33 -0.74
C LYS A 23 0.88 19.06 -1.89
N LYS A 24 1.37 18.91 -3.13
CA LYS A 24 0.76 19.54 -4.32
C LYS A 24 -0.68 19.08 -4.58
N LEU A 25 -0.96 17.79 -4.35
CA LEU A 25 -2.28 17.19 -4.56
C LEU A 25 -3.19 17.29 -3.32
N GLY A 26 -2.75 17.96 -2.25
CA GLY A 26 -3.52 18.12 -1.01
C GLY A 26 -3.73 16.82 -0.21
N PHE A 27 -2.91 15.79 -0.44
CA PHE A 27 -3.00 14.53 0.27
C PHE A 27 -2.44 14.66 1.70
N GLN A 28 -3.29 14.43 2.70
CA GLN A 28 -2.94 14.51 4.13
C GLN A 28 -2.68 13.13 4.77
N GLY A 29 -2.75 12.05 3.99
CA GLY A 29 -2.56 10.70 4.51
C GLY A 29 -1.10 10.38 4.84
N ARG A 30 -0.90 9.25 5.53
CA ARG A 30 0.45 8.79 5.91
C ARG A 30 1.26 8.41 4.67
N GLY A 31 2.59 8.56 4.77
CA GLY A 31 3.50 8.10 3.73
C GLY A 31 3.43 6.59 3.50
N LEU A 32 3.82 6.17 2.29
CA LEU A 32 3.92 4.76 1.92
C LEU A 32 4.92 4.02 2.80
N ILE A 33 4.61 2.75 3.05
CA ILE A 33 5.51 1.81 3.73
C ILE A 33 5.72 0.61 2.82
N GLY A 34 6.87 -0.04 2.94
CA GLY A 34 7.07 -1.33 2.30
C GLY A 34 6.28 -2.39 3.07
N GLY A 35 5.37 -3.10 2.40
CA GLY A 35 4.84 -4.36 2.90
C GLY A 35 5.96 -5.41 2.91
N TYR A 36 6.65 -5.54 4.04
CA TYR A 36 7.72 -6.53 4.23
C TYR A 36 7.21 -7.70 5.09
N GLY A 37 7.55 -8.93 4.66
CA GLY A 37 7.45 -10.15 5.47
C GLY A 37 6.10 -10.89 5.43
N VAL A 38 6.05 -11.98 6.21
CA VAL A 38 4.90 -12.90 6.37
C VAL A 38 3.75 -12.26 7.17
N ARG A 39 4.03 -11.17 7.89
CA ARG A 39 3.07 -10.46 8.73
C ARG A 39 2.03 -9.73 7.89
N TRP A 40 0.85 -10.34 7.81
CA TRP A 40 -0.27 -9.86 7.00
C TRP A 40 -0.79 -8.48 7.43
N ASP A 41 -0.63 -8.11 8.71
CA ASP A 41 -1.02 -6.80 9.25
C ASP A 41 -0.19 -5.65 8.65
N ILE A 42 1.09 -5.90 8.36
CA ILE A 42 1.98 -4.92 7.70
C ILE A 42 1.62 -4.80 6.22
N ALA A 43 1.35 -5.93 5.55
CA ALA A 43 0.91 -5.93 4.15
C ALA A 43 -0.43 -5.21 3.97
N TYR A 44 -1.38 -5.44 4.88
CA TYR A 44 -2.66 -4.72 4.95
C TYR A 44 -2.45 -3.21 5.06
N ASN A 45 -1.67 -2.77 6.05
CA ASN A 45 -1.38 -1.34 6.25
C ASN A 45 -0.67 -0.70 5.05
N SER A 46 0.26 -1.42 4.43
CA SER A 46 0.95 -0.97 3.22
C SER A 46 -0.02 -0.71 2.07
N ARG A 47 -0.91 -1.68 1.80
CA ARG A 47 -1.92 -1.59 0.74
C ARG A 47 -2.94 -0.49 1.02
N GLN A 48 -3.35 -0.36 2.28
CA GLN A 48 -4.31 0.66 2.69
C GLN A 48 -3.77 2.06 2.43
N ARG A 49 -2.54 2.35 2.85
CA ARG A 49 -1.88 3.64 2.58
C ARG A 49 -1.66 3.87 1.08
N ALA A 50 -1.31 2.82 0.34
CA ALA A 50 -1.17 2.91 -1.11
C ALA A 50 -2.50 3.26 -1.80
N TYR A 51 -3.60 2.66 -1.36
CA TYR A 51 -4.94 2.92 -1.89
C TYR A 51 -5.42 4.34 -1.59
N GLU A 52 -5.18 4.84 -0.36
CA GLU A 52 -5.46 6.23 0.03
C GLU A 52 -4.63 7.21 -0.81
N GLY A 53 -3.35 6.91 -0.99
CA GLY A 53 -2.40 7.73 -1.75
C GLY A 53 -2.38 7.43 -3.26
N ARG A 54 -3.35 6.69 -3.81
CA ARG A 54 -3.31 6.20 -5.20
C ARG A 54 -3.14 7.28 -6.25
N ARG A 55 -3.67 8.48 -5.99
CA ARG A 55 -3.52 9.65 -6.88
C ARG A 55 -2.07 10.13 -6.95
N VAL A 56 -1.37 10.14 -5.82
CA VAL A 56 0.04 10.50 -5.75
C VAL A 56 0.89 9.43 -6.42
N ILE A 57 0.57 8.14 -6.22
CA ILE A 57 1.26 7.03 -6.92
C ILE A 57 1.10 7.17 -8.43
N LYS A 58 -0.13 7.40 -8.90
CA LYS A 58 -0.41 7.58 -10.34
C LYS A 58 0.44 8.71 -10.93
N GLN A 59 0.48 9.86 -10.28
CA GLN A 59 1.29 10.99 -10.72
C GLN A 59 2.80 10.67 -10.76
N LEU A 60 3.32 9.92 -9.79
CA LEU A 60 4.74 9.52 -9.79
C LEU A 60 5.07 8.56 -10.93
N LEU A 61 4.14 7.65 -11.28
CA LEU A 61 4.30 6.75 -12.41
C LEU A 61 4.27 7.52 -13.74
N GLU A 62 3.32 8.43 -13.90
CA GLU A 62 3.21 9.29 -15.09
C GLU A 62 4.48 10.14 -15.29
N ASN A 63 4.96 10.80 -14.23
CA ASN A 63 6.20 11.60 -14.32
C ASN A 63 7.43 10.76 -14.71
N GLU A 64 7.50 9.52 -14.24
CA GLU A 64 8.59 8.62 -14.62
C GLU A 64 8.45 8.20 -16.09
N SER A 65 7.25 7.79 -16.51
CA SER A 65 6.97 7.43 -17.91
C SER A 65 7.29 8.58 -18.86
N ASP A 66 6.89 9.82 -18.53
CA ASP A 66 7.17 11.02 -19.34
C ASP A 66 8.68 11.31 -19.45
N LYS A 67 9.42 11.16 -18.33
CA LYS A 67 10.87 11.38 -18.30
C LYS A 67 11.65 10.38 -19.17
N TYR A 68 11.11 9.16 -19.31
CA TYR A 68 11.72 8.07 -20.06
C TYR A 68 10.98 7.75 -21.36
N ALA A 69 10.05 8.60 -21.81
CA ALA A 69 9.38 8.47 -23.09
C ALA A 69 10.42 8.42 -24.22
N GLY A 70 10.40 7.34 -25.01
CA GLY A 70 11.37 7.08 -26.08
C GLY A 70 12.72 6.52 -25.65
N LYS A 71 12.92 6.18 -24.37
CA LYS A 71 14.12 5.51 -23.84
C LYS A 71 13.85 4.04 -23.50
N SER A 72 14.90 3.25 -23.34
CA SER A 72 14.81 1.84 -22.94
C SER A 72 14.14 1.68 -21.57
N ALA A 73 13.24 0.68 -21.45
CA ALA A 73 12.61 0.31 -20.18
C ALA A 73 13.60 -0.14 -19.09
N ALA A 74 14.85 -0.50 -19.48
CA ALA A 74 15.90 -0.89 -18.55
C ALA A 74 16.30 0.24 -17.59
N ASP A 75 16.19 1.50 -18.04
CA ASP A 75 16.54 2.67 -17.23
C ASP A 75 15.35 3.20 -16.40
N HIS A 76 14.15 2.62 -16.57
CA HIS A 76 12.93 3.05 -15.89
C HIS A 76 12.88 2.57 -14.44
N PHE A 77 12.76 3.48 -13.47
CA PHE A 77 12.82 3.11 -12.06
C PHE A 77 11.72 2.12 -11.62
N PHE A 78 10.55 2.20 -12.24
CA PHE A 78 9.43 1.27 -12.00
C PHE A 78 9.30 0.16 -13.05
N LYS A 79 10.32 -0.08 -13.90
CA LYS A 79 10.28 -1.08 -14.99
C LYS A 79 9.07 -0.94 -15.93
N SER A 80 8.68 0.30 -16.24
CA SER A 80 7.49 0.64 -17.02
C SER A 80 6.19 -0.02 -16.52
N TYR A 81 6.09 -0.27 -15.21
CA TYR A 81 4.90 -0.90 -14.63
C TYR A 81 3.72 0.07 -14.65
N GLU A 82 2.60 -0.35 -15.23
CA GLU A 82 1.35 0.39 -15.24
C GLU A 82 0.35 -0.25 -14.27
N LEU A 83 -0.32 0.58 -13.47
CA LEU A 83 -1.35 0.11 -12.55
C LEU A 83 -2.72 0.30 -13.17
N THR A 84 -3.43 -0.81 -13.34
CA THR A 84 -4.79 -0.82 -13.88
C THR A 84 -5.83 -0.48 -12.81
N SER A 85 -7.00 0.01 -13.23
CA SER A 85 -8.13 0.23 -12.31
C SER A 85 -8.54 -1.06 -11.58
N LYS A 86 -8.43 -2.21 -12.28
CA LYS A 86 -8.75 -3.52 -11.71
C LYS A 86 -7.81 -3.90 -10.56
N GLU A 87 -6.50 -3.67 -10.69
CA GLU A 87 -5.57 -3.94 -9.59
C GLU A 87 -5.85 -3.09 -8.34
N TRP A 88 -6.33 -1.85 -8.52
CA TRP A 88 -6.76 -1.01 -7.40
C TRP A 88 -8.06 -1.52 -6.75
N GLU A 89 -9.00 -1.99 -7.56
CA GLU A 89 -10.26 -2.58 -7.09
C GLU A 89 -10.01 -3.89 -6.34
N ASP A 90 -9.23 -4.80 -6.90
CA ASP A 90 -8.87 -6.08 -6.29
C ASP A 90 -8.20 -5.88 -4.92
N ILE A 91 -7.29 -4.91 -4.80
CA ILE A 91 -6.63 -4.60 -3.53
C ILE A 91 -7.57 -3.94 -2.53
N ASN A 92 -8.48 -3.08 -2.98
CA ASN A 92 -9.49 -2.51 -2.10
C ASN A 92 -10.42 -3.59 -1.55
N ASN A 93 -10.91 -4.49 -2.41
CA ASN A 93 -11.77 -5.60 -2.01
C ASN A 93 -11.07 -6.53 -1.03
N LEU A 94 -9.82 -6.90 -1.31
CA LEU A 94 -9.00 -7.70 -0.39
C LEU A 94 -8.82 -7.00 0.97
N ASN A 95 -8.54 -5.69 0.97
CA ASN A 95 -8.38 -4.94 2.21
C ASN A 95 -9.70 -4.81 2.99
N GLN A 96 -10.87 -4.72 2.35
CA GLN A 96 -12.15 -4.74 3.07
C GLN A 96 -12.34 -6.06 3.82
N VAL A 97 -12.08 -7.19 3.17
CA VAL A 97 -12.14 -8.51 3.81
C VAL A 97 -11.14 -8.59 4.97
N LEU A 98 -9.87 -8.21 4.75
CA LEU A 98 -8.84 -8.25 5.79
C LEU A 98 -9.11 -7.31 6.97
N LYS A 99 -9.86 -6.23 6.75
CA LYS A 99 -10.26 -5.31 7.82
C LYS A 99 -11.15 -6.01 8.84
N GLU A 100 -12.11 -6.82 8.39
CA GLU A 100 -12.99 -7.59 9.27
C GLU A 100 -12.19 -8.57 10.14
N PHE A 101 -11.24 -9.30 9.52
CA PHE A 101 -10.32 -10.17 10.26
C PHE A 101 -9.47 -9.40 11.28
N LEU A 102 -8.99 -8.21 10.92
CA LEU A 102 -8.17 -7.39 11.81
C LEU A 102 -8.96 -6.91 13.03
N GLU A 103 -10.21 -6.51 12.82
CA GLU A 103 -11.13 -6.11 13.91
C GLU A 103 -11.45 -7.31 14.80
N LEU A 104 -11.70 -8.48 14.21
CA LEU A 104 -11.91 -9.73 14.94
C LEU A 104 -10.71 -10.10 15.81
N THR A 105 -9.50 -10.13 15.23
CA THR A 105 -8.26 -10.45 15.97
C THR A 105 -8.04 -9.48 17.13
N LYS A 106 -8.24 -8.17 16.93
CA LYS A 106 -8.11 -7.17 18.00
C LYS A 106 -9.11 -7.40 19.15
N ARG A 107 -10.32 -7.85 18.86
CA ARG A 107 -11.33 -8.19 19.89
C ARG A 107 -10.90 -9.39 20.74
N PHE A 108 -10.19 -10.35 20.13
CA PHE A 108 -9.66 -11.52 20.81
C PHE A 108 -8.37 -11.23 21.59
N GLU A 109 -7.55 -10.29 21.13
CA GLU A 109 -6.31 -9.87 21.80
C GLU A 109 -6.53 -8.85 22.93
N GLY A 110 -7.68 -8.15 22.94
CA GLY A 110 -8.03 -7.16 23.97
C GLY A 110 -8.75 -7.77 25.19
N ASP A 111 -8.25 -7.45 26.39
CA ASP A 111 -8.68 -7.87 27.73
C ASP A 111 -8.60 -9.38 28.03
N GLY A 112 -7.40 -9.82 28.42
CA GLY A 112 -7.17 -11.09 29.12
C GLY A 112 -7.36 -12.37 28.27
N PRO A 113 -7.05 -13.55 28.83
CA PRO A 113 -7.18 -14.81 28.10
C PRO A 113 -8.67 -15.13 27.88
N LYS A 114 -9.20 -14.79 26.71
CA LYS A 114 -10.53 -15.22 26.23
C LYS A 114 -10.52 -16.63 25.62
N LEU A 115 -9.37 -17.30 25.62
CA LEU A 115 -9.20 -18.69 25.19
C LEU A 115 -10.21 -19.69 25.79
N PRO A 116 -10.71 -19.54 27.04
CA PRO A 116 -11.76 -20.43 27.54
C PRO A 116 -13.13 -20.23 26.87
N MET A 117 -13.42 -19.08 26.25
CA MET A 117 -14.72 -18.84 25.60
C MET A 117 -14.85 -19.54 24.24
N VAL A 118 -13.76 -19.80 23.53
CA VAL A 118 -13.79 -20.44 22.20
C VAL A 118 -14.16 -21.93 22.29
N LEU A 119 -14.02 -22.56 23.46
CA LEU A 119 -14.34 -23.97 23.67
C LEU A 119 -15.82 -24.24 24.00
N PHE A 120 -16.64 -23.22 24.25
CA PHE A 120 -18.02 -23.39 24.75
C PHE A 120 -19.13 -23.09 23.74
N GLU A 121 -18.81 -22.67 22.51
CA GLU A 121 -19.81 -22.41 21.46
C GLU A 121 -19.96 -23.57 20.44
N TYR A 122 -19.65 -24.81 20.83
CA TYR A 122 -19.91 -26.02 20.02
C TYR A 122 -20.76 -27.05 20.75
#